data_AF-A0A8T5B180-F1
#
_entry.id   AF-A0A8T5B180-F1
#
_cell.length_a   1.000
_cell.length_b   1.000
_cell.length_c   1.000
_cell.angle_alpha   90.00
_cell.angle_beta   90.00
_cell.angle_gamma   90.00
#
_symmetry.space_group_name_H-M   'P 1'
#
loop_
_entity.id
_entity.type
_entity.pdbx_description
1 polymer ?
#
loop_
_entity_poly.entity_id
_entity_poly.type
_entity_poly.pdbx_seq_one_letter_code
_entity_poly.pdbx_strand_id
1 'polypeptide(L)'
;MAVNVALIGLAFVRLILGIVFAVAALYIASSVLGRLTKGIDDWAEIGRGNIAVAIFMGGIFISVATIIAPGISGLFTRWDALAITIGFIQLIIALALAMAMQYVALSVFGKLTKELDEWSELKKGNVAVGITMAAIVIAVAAVVVKGVETLIAAVFA
;
A
#
# COMPACT_ATOMS: atom_id res chain seq x y z
N MET A 1 -4.30 -14.95 -36.85
CA MET A 1 -3.48 -14.07 -35.98
C MET A 1 -2.40 -14.94 -35.36
N ALA A 2 -1.14 -14.83 -35.82
CA ALA A 2 -0.07 -15.67 -35.29
C ALA A 2 0.27 -15.19 -33.87
N VAL A 3 0.26 -16.10 -32.90
CA VAL A 3 0.62 -15.82 -31.52
C VAL A 3 2.12 -15.54 -31.46
N ASN A 4 2.51 -14.34 -31.01
CA ASN A 4 3.92 -14.00 -30.83
C ASN A 4 4.42 -14.54 -29.48
N VAL A 5 5.00 -15.74 -29.51
CA VAL A 5 5.53 -16.45 -28.34
C VAL A 5 6.55 -15.60 -27.57
N ALA A 6 7.35 -14.78 -28.25
CA ALA A 6 8.33 -13.91 -27.61
C ALA A 6 7.67 -12.79 -26.78
N LEU A 7 6.60 -12.17 -27.29
CA LEU A 7 5.84 -11.16 -26.54
C LEU A 7 5.14 -11.76 -25.32
N ILE A 8 4.63 -12.99 -25.44
CA ILE A 8 4.06 -13.72 -24.31
C ILE A 8 5.13 -13.98 -23.25
N GLY A 9 6.30 -14.48 -23.66
CA GLY A 9 7.42 -14.70 -22.74
C GLY A 9 7.82 -13.43 -21.99
N LEU A 10 7.89 -12.30 -22.70
CA LEU A 10 8.19 -11.00 -22.09
C LEU A 10 7.13 -10.55 -21.08
N ALA A 11 5.85 -10.78 -21.39
CA ALA A 11 4.74 -10.46 -20.49
C ALA A 11 4.80 -11.29 -19.20
N PHE A 12 5.16 -12.58 -19.29
CA PHE A 12 5.37 -13.42 -18.09
C PHE A 12 6.52 -12.91 -17.22
N VAL A 13 7.65 -12.53 -17.82
CA VAL A 13 8.79 -11.96 -17.08
C VAL A 13 8.37 -10.67 -16.37
N ARG A 14 7.65 -9.78 -17.06
CA ARG A 14 7.14 -8.53 -16.47
C ARG A 14 6.18 -8.79 -15.31
N LEU A 15 5.29 -9.77 -15.45
CA LEU A 15 4.36 -10.15 -14.38
C LEU A 15 5.11 -10.63 -13.13
N ILE A 16 6.10 -11.51 -13.30
CA ILE A 16 6.92 -12.01 -12.18
C ILE A 16 7.63 -10.86 -11.48
N LEU A 17 8.27 -9.96 -12.25
CA LEU A 17 8.94 -8.79 -11.68
C LEU A 17 7.93 -7.88 -10.95
N GLY A 18 6.76 -7.62 -11.53
CA GLY A 18 5.70 -6.85 -10.91
C GLY A 18 5.26 -7.44 -9.56
N ILE A 19 5.11 -8.77 -9.47
CA ILE A 19 4.80 -9.46 -8.21
C ILE A 19 5.92 -9.26 -7.19
N VAL A 20 7.19 -9.43 -7.58
CA VAL A 20 8.33 -9.24 -6.69
C VAL A 20 8.35 -7.82 -6.10
N PHE A 21 8.17 -6.81 -6.94
CA PHE A 21 8.15 -5.41 -6.49
C PHE A 21 6.91 -5.07 -5.67
N ALA A 22 5.74 -5.65 -5.98
CA ALA A 22 4.54 -5.50 -5.16
C ALA A 22 4.75 -6.04 -3.74
N VAL A 23 5.30 -7.26 -3.63
CA VAL A 23 5.59 -7.89 -2.33
C VAL A 23 6.62 -7.08 -1.55
N ALA A 24 7.70 -6.64 -2.21
CA ALA A 24 8.72 -5.80 -1.59
C ALA A 24 8.14 -4.47 -1.08
N ALA A 25 7.29 -3.83 -1.89
CA ALA A 25 6.61 -2.59 -1.55
C ALA A 25 5.67 -2.75 -0.34
N LEU A 26 4.88 -3.83 -0.30
CA LEU A 26 4.01 -4.15 0.85
C LEU A 26 4.82 -4.45 2.12
N TYR A 27 5.95 -5.12 2.00
CA TYR A 27 6.86 -5.35 3.12
C TYR A 27 7.43 -4.04 3.68
N ILE A 28 7.91 -3.15 2.80
CA ILE A 28 8.39 -1.82 3.19
C ILE A 28 7.26 -1.04 3.87
N ALA A 29 6.07 -1.03 3.29
CA ALA A 29 4.92 -0.34 3.88
C ALA A 29 4.57 -0.89 5.28
N SER A 30 4.62 -2.21 5.48
CA SER A 30 4.40 -2.83 6.79
C SER A 30 5.44 -2.38 7.83
N SER A 31 6.71 -2.25 7.43
CA SER A 31 7.79 -1.86 8.33
C SER A 31 7.69 -0.39 8.73
N VAL A 32 7.32 0.48 7.78
CA VAL A 32 7.08 1.89 8.08
C VAL A 32 5.83 2.06 8.93
N LEU A 33 4.75 1.32 8.65
CA LEU A 33 3.52 1.36 9.45
C LEU A 33 3.77 0.93 10.90
N GLY A 34 4.60 -0.09 11.14
CA GLY A 34 4.97 -0.52 12.49
C GLY A 34 5.64 0.57 13.34
N ARG A 35 6.16 1.64 12.71
CA ARG A 35 6.66 2.84 13.41
C ARG A 35 5.57 3.87 13.70
N LEU A 36 4.46 3.80 12.96
CA LEU A 36 3.29 4.67 13.12
C LEU A 36 2.27 4.09 14.11
N THR A 37 2.19 2.76 14.23
CA THR A 37 1.35 2.09 15.21
C THR A 37 1.90 2.37 16.61
N LYS A 38 1.13 3.11 17.42
CA LYS A 38 1.58 3.70 18.71
C LYS A 38 1.79 2.62 19.79
N GLY A 39 2.88 1.86 19.67
CA GLY A 39 3.27 0.82 20.61
C GLY A 39 2.47 -0.47 20.49
N ILE A 40 1.86 -0.75 19.32
CA ILE A 40 1.35 -2.08 18.97
C ILE A 40 2.47 -2.82 18.23
N ASP A 41 2.80 -4.02 18.66
CA ASP A 41 3.56 -4.95 17.83
C ASP A 41 2.57 -5.73 16.97
N ASP A 42 2.35 -5.24 15.75
CA ASP A 42 1.29 -5.73 14.86
C ASP A 42 1.42 -7.23 14.59
N TRP A 43 2.64 -7.70 14.35
CA TRP A 43 2.92 -9.11 14.05
C TRP A 43 2.79 -9.99 15.30
N ALA A 44 3.22 -9.50 16.47
CA ALA A 44 3.05 -10.25 17.71
C ALA A 44 1.56 -10.34 18.14
N GLU A 45 0.77 -9.28 17.92
CA GLU A 45 -0.68 -9.31 18.14
C GLU A 45 -1.39 -10.30 17.22
N ILE A 46 -1.07 -10.29 15.92
CA ILE A 46 -1.60 -11.27 14.96
C ILE A 46 -1.21 -12.69 15.36
N GLY A 47 0.05 -12.91 15.78
CA GLY A 47 0.53 -14.20 16.27
C GLY A 47 -0.19 -14.70 17.54
N ARG A 48 -0.73 -13.79 18.36
CA ARG A 48 -1.59 -14.10 19.52
C ARG A 48 -3.06 -14.31 19.17
N GLY A 49 -3.44 -14.21 17.90
CA GLY A 49 -4.81 -14.38 17.44
C GLY A 49 -5.67 -13.11 17.52
N ASN A 50 -5.06 -11.92 17.59
CA ASN A 50 -5.79 -10.67 17.58
C ASN A 50 -6.37 -10.38 16.17
N ILE A 51 -7.64 -10.76 15.99
CA ILE A 51 -8.38 -10.59 14.72
C ILE A 51 -8.52 -9.11 14.34
N ALA A 52 -8.66 -8.21 15.31
CA ALA A 52 -8.84 -6.79 15.05
C ALA A 52 -7.61 -6.18 14.37
N VAL A 53 -6.41 -6.49 14.88
CA VAL A 53 -5.14 -6.07 14.28
C VAL A 53 -4.95 -6.71 12.90
N ALA A 54 -5.31 -7.97 12.72
CA ALA A 54 -5.25 -8.65 11.43
C ALA A 54 -6.12 -7.96 10.36
N ILE A 55 -7.36 -7.60 10.71
CA ILE A 55 -8.27 -6.88 9.81
C ILE A 55 -7.72 -5.50 9.46
N PHE A 56 -7.23 -4.76 10.46
CA PHE A 56 -6.62 -3.44 10.25
C PHE A 56 -5.43 -3.54 9.27
N MET A 57 -4.50 -4.47 9.52
CA MET A 57 -3.34 -4.70 8.65
C MET A 57 -3.75 -5.11 7.23
N GLY A 58 -4.78 -5.96 7.10
CA GLY A 58 -5.37 -6.31 5.81
C GLY A 58 -5.87 -5.07 5.05
N GLY A 59 -6.55 -4.15 5.73
CA GLY A 59 -7.00 -2.90 5.13
C GLY A 59 -5.85 -2.00 4.67
N ILE A 60 -4.77 -1.93 5.44
CA ILE A 60 -3.57 -1.21 5.04
C ILE A 60 -2.96 -1.83 3.78
N PHE A 61 -2.84 -3.15 3.70
CA PHE A 61 -2.27 -3.80 2.52
C PHE A 61 -3.11 -3.57 1.27
N ILE A 62 -4.45 -3.65 1.38
CA ILE A 62 -5.36 -3.34 0.26
C ILE A 62 -5.16 -1.89 -0.20
N SER A 63 -5.11 -0.96 0.76
CA SER A 63 -4.94 0.47 0.48
C SER A 63 -3.58 0.76 -0.18
N VAL A 64 -2.48 0.25 0.39
CA VAL A 64 -1.13 0.43 -0.17
C VAL A 64 -1.05 -0.20 -1.56
N ALA A 65 -1.52 -1.44 -1.74
CA ALA A 65 -1.53 -2.11 -3.04
C ALA A 65 -2.27 -1.28 -4.11
N THR A 66 -3.40 -0.68 -3.74
CA THR A 66 -4.18 0.17 -4.64
C THR A 66 -3.39 1.40 -5.08
N ILE A 67 -2.65 2.03 -4.16
CA ILE A 67 -1.94 3.29 -4.44
C ILE A 67 -0.63 3.05 -5.19
N ILE A 68 0.06 1.95 -4.93
CA ILE A 68 1.34 1.64 -5.59
C ILE A 68 1.15 1.01 -6.96
N ALA A 69 -0.04 0.48 -7.27
CA ALA A 69 -0.31 -0.21 -8.53
C ALA A 69 0.09 0.63 -9.77
N PRO A 70 -0.23 1.94 -9.86
CA PRO A 70 0.27 2.79 -10.94
C PRO A 70 1.80 2.85 -11.00
N GLY A 71 2.49 2.95 -9.85
CA GLY A 71 3.95 2.97 -9.78
C GLY A 71 4.60 1.66 -10.22
N ILE A 72 3.95 0.52 -9.99
CA ILE A 72 4.42 -0.80 -10.48
C ILE A 72 4.14 -0.96 -11.97
N SER A 73 3.01 -0.45 -12.46
CA SER A 73 2.62 -0.57 -13.87
C SER A 73 3.62 0.07 -14.84
N GLY A 74 4.34 1.11 -14.40
CA GLY A 74 5.40 1.76 -15.16
C GLY A 74 6.72 0.97 -15.25
N LEU A 75 6.96 0.03 -14.32
CA LEU A 75 8.19 -0.76 -14.28
C LEU A 75 8.28 -1.72 -15.48
N PHE A 76 9.48 -1.79 -16.07
CA PHE A 76 9.81 -2.69 -17.19
C PHE A 76 8.93 -2.50 -18.45
N THR A 77 8.19 -1.40 -18.56
CA THR A 77 7.45 -1.01 -19.78
C THR A 77 8.38 -0.96 -21.00
N ARG A 78 9.62 -0.52 -20.78
CA ARG A 78 10.74 -0.65 -21.71
C ARG A 78 11.95 -1.24 -20.97
N TRP A 79 12.79 -1.97 -21.71
CA TRP A 79 13.97 -2.66 -21.19
C TRP A 79 15.24 -1.82 -21.31
N ASP A 80 15.09 -0.51 -21.41
CA ASP A 80 16.21 0.43 -21.40
C ASP A 80 16.45 0.97 -19.98
N ALA A 81 17.72 1.28 -19.66
CA ALA A 81 18.12 1.69 -18.32
C ALA A 81 17.39 2.95 -17.83
N LEU A 82 17.07 3.88 -18.73
CA LEU A 82 16.36 5.11 -18.41
C LEU A 82 14.92 4.81 -17.97
N ALA A 83 14.18 4.01 -18.75
CA ALA A 83 12.81 3.62 -18.42
C ALA A 83 12.72 2.83 -17.11
N ILE A 84 13.66 1.92 -16.87
CA ILE A 84 13.74 1.17 -15.61
C ILE A 84 13.98 2.13 -14.44
N THR A 85 14.92 3.06 -14.57
CA THR A 85 15.22 4.08 -13.54
C THR A 85 14.00 4.94 -13.23
N ILE A 86 13.29 5.41 -14.26
CA ILE A 86 12.05 6.18 -14.12
C ILE A 86 10.98 5.35 -13.39
N GLY A 87 10.78 4.08 -13.77
CA GLY A 87 9.82 3.21 -13.11
C GLY A 87 10.11 3.00 -11.62
N PHE A 88 11.39 2.89 -11.24
CA PHE A 88 11.78 2.83 -9.83
C PHE A 88 11.47 4.11 -9.07
N ILE A 89 11.73 5.27 -9.68
CA ILE A 89 11.39 6.57 -9.08
C ILE A 89 9.86 6.67 -8.90
N GLN A 90 9.07 6.25 -9.90
CA GLN A 90 7.60 6.21 -9.81
C GLN A 90 7.12 5.32 -8.66
N LEU A 91 7.68 4.13 -8.50
CA LEU A 91 7.35 3.23 -7.39
C LEU A 91 7.68 3.88 -6.03
N ILE A 92 8.84 4.51 -5.90
CA ILE A 92 9.26 5.19 -4.66
C ILE A 92 8.29 6.34 -4.33
N ILE A 93 7.93 7.16 -5.32
CA ILE A 93 6.97 8.26 -5.15
C ILE A 93 5.61 7.72 -4.72
N ALA A 94 5.10 6.69 -5.40
CA ALA A 94 3.81 6.08 -5.08
C ALA A 94 3.80 5.49 -3.65
N LEU A 95 4.87 4.82 -3.25
CA LEU A 95 5.05 4.32 -1.89
C LEU A 95 5.09 5.44 -0.84
N ALA A 96 5.85 6.50 -1.10
CA ALA A 96 5.93 7.64 -0.19
C ALA A 96 4.55 8.30 0.00
N LEU A 97 3.80 8.47 -1.10
CA LEU A 97 2.45 9.01 -1.06
C LEU A 97 1.47 8.09 -0.34
N ALA A 98 1.55 6.78 -0.55
CA ALA A 98 0.74 5.80 0.17
C ALA A 98 0.97 5.90 1.69
N MET A 99 2.22 5.95 2.13
CA MET A 99 2.56 6.07 3.55
C MET A 99 2.12 7.41 4.15
N ALA A 100 2.36 8.52 3.44
CA ALA A 100 1.92 9.84 3.87
C ALA A 100 0.40 9.92 4.00
N MET A 101 -0.32 9.36 3.03
CA MET A 101 -1.78 9.30 3.05
C MET A 101 -2.27 8.49 4.25
N GLN A 102 -1.70 7.32 4.51
CA GLN A 102 -2.09 6.48 5.65
C GLN A 102 -1.91 7.19 6.98
N TYR A 103 -0.78 7.87 7.14
CA TYR A 103 -0.51 8.67 8.32
C TYR A 103 -1.56 9.76 8.51
N VAL A 104 -1.88 10.50 7.45
CA VAL A 104 -2.89 11.56 7.48
C VAL A 104 -4.27 11.00 7.78
N ALA A 105 -4.69 9.93 7.11
CA ALA A 105 -5.98 9.29 7.29
C ALA A 105 -6.18 8.84 8.75
N LEU A 106 -5.22 8.11 9.32
CA LEU A 106 -5.29 7.62 10.69
C LEU A 106 -5.19 8.76 11.72
N SER A 107 -4.37 9.78 11.45
CA SER A 107 -4.24 10.95 12.33
C SER A 107 -5.50 11.81 12.36
N VAL A 108 -6.15 11.99 11.20
CA VAL A 108 -7.42 12.73 11.12
C VAL A 108 -8.53 11.90 11.74
N PHE A 109 -8.59 10.59 11.48
CA PHE A 109 -9.54 9.69 12.13
C PHE A 109 -9.45 9.81 13.65
N GLY A 110 -8.25 9.67 14.23
CA GLY A 110 -8.06 9.79 15.68
C GLY A 110 -8.42 11.17 16.27
N LYS A 111 -8.41 12.23 15.47
CA LYS A 111 -8.91 13.55 15.89
C LYS A 111 -10.44 13.66 15.87
N LEU A 112 -11.12 12.81 15.12
CA LEU A 112 -12.59 12.74 15.08
C LEU A 112 -13.13 11.84 16.19
N THR A 113 -12.38 10.79 16.54
CA THR A 113 -12.73 9.80 17.57
C THR A 113 -12.03 10.05 18.90
N LYS A 114 -11.90 11.32 19.34
CA LYS A 114 -11.12 11.71 20.55
C LYS A 114 -11.53 11.02 21.85
N GLU A 115 -12.74 10.48 21.92
CA GLU A 115 -13.27 9.77 23.09
C GLU A 115 -12.88 8.27 23.09
N LEU A 116 -12.35 7.76 21.99
CA LEU A 116 -11.98 6.36 21.78
C LEU A 116 -10.47 6.26 21.56
N ASP A 117 -9.76 5.54 22.43
CA ASP A 117 -8.37 5.18 22.17
C ASP A 117 -8.32 3.97 21.23
N GLU A 118 -8.25 4.22 19.93
CA GLU A 118 -8.37 3.20 18.89
C GLU A 118 -7.22 2.20 18.96
N TRP A 119 -6.02 2.67 19.34
CA TRP A 119 -4.85 1.82 19.46
C TRP A 119 -4.96 0.89 20.66
N SER A 120 -5.47 1.39 21.80
CA SER A 120 -5.77 0.55 22.96
C SER A 120 -6.87 -0.47 22.66
N GLU A 121 -7.92 -0.07 21.96
CA GLU A 121 -9.02 -0.97 21.58
C GLU A 121 -8.56 -2.06 20.58
N LEU A 122 -7.71 -1.71 19.61
CA LEU A 122 -7.07 -2.69 18.74
C LEU A 122 -6.27 -3.73 19.53
N LYS A 123 -5.46 -3.31 20.52
CA LYS A 123 -4.72 -4.24 21.39
C LYS A 123 -5.62 -5.18 22.19
N LYS A 124 -6.81 -4.70 22.59
CA LYS A 124 -7.81 -5.53 23.29
C LYS A 124 -8.56 -6.49 22.36
N GLY A 125 -8.28 -6.47 21.06
CA GLY A 125 -8.95 -7.32 20.07
C GLY A 125 -10.32 -6.81 19.65
N ASN A 126 -10.58 -5.50 19.77
CA ASN A 126 -11.84 -4.90 19.36
C ASN A 126 -11.99 -4.91 17.82
N VAL A 127 -12.66 -5.94 17.31
CA VAL A 127 -12.87 -6.16 15.87
C VAL A 127 -13.60 -4.99 15.21
N ALA A 128 -14.55 -4.34 15.89
CA ALA A 128 -15.28 -3.20 15.33
C ALA A 128 -14.33 -2.03 15.00
N VAL A 129 -13.37 -1.77 15.89
CA VAL A 129 -12.32 -0.76 15.66
C VAL A 129 -11.41 -1.18 14.50
N GLY A 130 -10.98 -2.44 14.46
CA GLY A 130 -10.18 -2.98 13.35
C GLY A 130 -10.84 -2.82 11.99
N ILE A 131 -12.14 -3.15 11.88
CA ILE A 131 -12.94 -2.97 10.66
C ILE A 131 -13.03 -1.49 10.29
N THR A 132 -13.31 -0.61 11.24
CA THR A 132 -13.48 0.83 10.98
C THR A 132 -12.17 1.46 10.50
N MET A 133 -11.06 1.13 11.15
CA MET A 133 -9.73 1.61 10.77
C MET A 133 -9.27 1.05 9.42
N ALA A 134 -9.61 -0.21 9.10
CA ALA A 134 -9.38 -0.77 7.77
C ALA A 134 -10.22 -0.05 6.70
N ALA A 135 -11.50 0.18 6.98
CA ALA A 135 -12.42 0.81 6.04
C ALA A 135 -11.98 2.24 5.69
N ILE A 136 -11.55 3.04 6.69
CA ILE A 136 -11.12 4.42 6.42
C ILE A 136 -9.87 4.44 5.53
N VAL A 137 -8.86 3.61 5.78
CA VAL A 137 -7.64 3.62 4.97
C VAL A 137 -7.87 3.12 3.53
N ILE A 138 -8.79 2.16 3.34
CA ILE A 138 -9.21 1.72 2.00
C ILE A 138 -9.99 2.83 1.30
N ALA A 139 -10.92 3.49 1.99
CA ALA A 139 -11.73 4.56 1.42
C ALA A 139 -10.87 5.74 0.97
N VAL A 140 -9.90 6.17 1.80
CA VAL A 140 -8.98 7.24 1.40
C VAL A 140 -8.10 6.80 0.22
N ALA A 141 -7.66 5.53 0.16
CA ALA A 141 -6.92 4.98 -0.99
C ALA A 141 -7.69 5.16 -2.30
N ALA A 142 -8.97 4.78 -2.29
CA ALA A 142 -9.83 4.83 -3.47
C ALA A 142 -10.03 6.26 -3.98
N VAL A 143 -9.99 7.25 -3.10
CA VAL A 143 -10.06 8.67 -3.47
C VAL A 143 -8.72 9.17 -4.00
N VAL A 144 -7.62 8.78 -3.34
CA VAL A 144 -6.28 9.35 -3.59
C VAL A 144 -5.59 8.73 -4.81
N VAL A 145 -5.90 7.50 -5.19
CA VAL A 145 -5.21 6.79 -6.30
C VAL A 145 -5.22 7.60 -7.60
N LYS A 146 -6.33 8.25 -7.95
CA LYS A 146 -6.43 9.11 -9.15
C LYS A 146 -5.52 10.34 -9.07
N GLY A 147 -5.35 10.90 -7.88
CA GLY A 147 -4.43 12.00 -7.63
C GLY A 147 -2.98 11.56 -7.83
N VAL A 148 -2.62 10.35 -7.39
CA VAL A 148 -1.30 9.75 -7.59
C VAL A 148 -1.03 9.50 -9.08
N GLU A 149 -1.99 8.92 -9.80
CA GLU A 149 -1.90 8.72 -11.26
C GLU A 149 -1.67 10.04 -11.99
N THR A 150 -2.44 11.08 -11.65
CA THR A 150 -2.31 12.40 -12.27
C THR A 150 -0.94 13.03 -11.99
N LEU A 151 -0.43 12.91 -10.76
CA LEU A 151 0.88 13.42 -10.40
C LEU A 151 2.00 12.68 -11.14
N ILE A 152 1.95 11.35 -11.18
CA ILE A 152 2.92 10.54 -11.92
C ILE A 152 2.90 10.93 -13.39
N ALA A 153 1.72 11.04 -14.00
CA ALA A 153 1.58 11.47 -15.39
C ALA A 153 2.20 12.86 -15.61
N ALA A 154 1.94 13.84 -14.73
CA ALA A 154 2.46 15.19 -14.87
C ALA A 154 3.99 15.30 -14.71
N VAL A 155 4.58 14.50 -13.82
CA VAL A 155 6.04 14.53 -13.55
C VAL A 155 6.84 13.82 -14.64
N PHE A 156 6.25 12.80 -15.29
CA PHE A 156 6.94 11.94 -16.26
C PHE A 156 6.34 12.01 -17.68
N ALA A 157 5.55 13.05 -17.97
CA ALA A 157 5.03 13.37 -19.31
C ALA A 157 6.14 13.76 -20.30
#